data_AF-A0A3L6SHK9-F1
#
_entry.id   AF-A0A3L6SHK9-F1
#
_cell.length_a   1.000
_cell.length_b   1.000
_cell.length_c   1.000
_cell.angle_alpha   90.00
_cell.angle_beta   90.00
_cell.angle_gamma   90.00
#
_symmetry.space_group_name_H-M   'P 1'
#
loop_
_entity.id
_entity.type
_entity.pdbx_description
1 polymer ?
#
loop_
_entity_poly.entity_id
_entity_poly.type
_entity_poly.pdbx_seq_one_letter_code
_entity_poly.pdbx_strand_id
1 'polypeptide(L)'
;MYNSLTNNRKPPQHADRGRSHHHHSSIVGELQNRSRHLLAIKADVETKAELIEDLIKKIHTSTYTDVEQVLTFVDWLDQQLSTLSDETAVLKHFNWPERKADALREAASEYRHLKCLLADISSLNDDGGSPSPCDAILRKISGLLDRLEKSMSRLVNLRSSAMPSYKELRIPTDWMLDSGIASKDAVTRGPGRLVAGLHGRTAARR
;
A
#
# COMPACT_ATOMS: atom_id res chain seq x y z
N MET A 1 -5.68 33.23 -84.64
CA MET A 1 -6.46 32.82 -83.44
C MET A 1 -6.20 33.87 -82.37
N TYR A 2 -7.13 34.81 -82.19
CA TYR A 2 -7.08 35.80 -81.11
C TYR A 2 -7.91 35.26 -79.95
N ASN A 3 -7.30 35.07 -78.78
CA ASN A 3 -8.00 34.68 -77.57
C ASN A 3 -8.18 35.87 -76.63
N SER A 4 -9.44 36.06 -76.26
CA SER A 4 -9.98 37.09 -75.40
C SER A 4 -9.97 36.66 -73.91
N LEU A 5 -9.90 37.68 -73.05
CA LEU A 5 -10.68 37.86 -71.81
C LEU A 5 -10.50 36.86 -70.63
N THR A 6 -9.90 37.31 -69.51
CA THR A 6 -10.62 37.86 -68.33
C THR A 6 -9.75 37.84 -67.05
N ASN A 7 -9.81 38.96 -66.33
CA ASN A 7 -9.39 39.13 -64.95
C ASN A 7 -10.28 38.31 -63.98
N ASN A 8 -9.71 37.68 -62.95
CA ASN A 8 -10.11 37.93 -61.55
C ASN A 8 -9.26 37.24 -60.46
N ARG A 9 -8.72 38.09 -59.57
CA ARG A 9 -8.43 37.96 -58.12
C ARG A 9 -8.25 36.57 -57.46
N LYS A 10 -7.09 36.42 -56.77
CA LYS A 10 -7.03 36.13 -55.31
C LYS A 10 -5.62 36.41 -54.73
N PRO A 11 -5.50 37.02 -53.54
CA PRO A 11 -4.21 37.27 -52.88
C PRO A 11 -3.64 36.00 -52.22
N PRO A 12 -2.32 35.92 -51.95
CA PRO A 12 -1.74 34.84 -51.18
C PRO A 12 -1.87 35.15 -49.69
N GLN A 13 -2.60 34.32 -48.94
CA GLN A 13 -2.46 34.23 -47.49
C GLN A 13 -2.48 32.77 -47.06
N HIS A 14 -1.31 32.16 -47.15
CA HIS A 14 -0.99 30.96 -46.41
C HIS A 14 -0.38 31.38 -45.06
N ALA A 15 -0.86 30.72 -43.99
CA ALA A 15 -0.18 30.54 -42.70
C ALA A 15 -0.03 31.74 -41.75
N ASP A 16 -1.06 32.01 -40.96
CA ASP A 16 -0.90 32.60 -39.61
C ASP A 16 -1.62 31.79 -38.51
N ARG A 17 -1.61 30.46 -38.63
CA ARG A 17 -2.09 29.55 -37.55
C ARG A 17 -0.96 28.90 -36.73
N GLY A 18 0.30 29.12 -37.09
CA GLY A 18 1.44 28.53 -36.39
C GLY A 18 2.03 29.39 -35.27
N ARG A 19 1.80 30.71 -35.29
CA ARG A 19 2.51 31.66 -34.43
C ARG A 19 1.88 31.78 -33.04
N SER A 20 0.55 31.73 -32.93
CA SER A 20 -0.16 31.73 -31.64
C SER A 20 0.05 30.46 -30.80
N HIS A 21 0.13 29.29 -31.44
CA HIS A 21 0.39 28.02 -30.76
C HIS A 21 1.79 27.97 -30.12
N HIS A 22 2.81 28.51 -30.79
CA HIS A 22 4.18 28.57 -30.24
C HIS A 22 4.29 29.50 -29.01
N HIS A 23 3.61 30.64 -29.01
CA HIS A 23 3.60 31.54 -27.84
C HIS A 23 2.85 30.92 -26.67
N HIS A 24 1.71 30.26 -26.90
CA HIS A 24 0.95 29.61 -25.84
C HIS A 24 1.71 28.40 -25.26
N SER A 25 2.39 27.60 -26.08
CA SER A 25 3.27 26.51 -25.59
C SER A 25 4.51 27.02 -24.88
N SER A 26 5.08 28.15 -25.31
CA SER A 26 6.23 28.81 -24.65
C SER A 26 5.84 29.35 -23.28
N ILE A 27 4.71 30.05 -23.17
CA ILE A 27 4.21 30.60 -21.90
C ILE A 27 3.84 29.47 -20.94
N VAL A 28 3.14 28.42 -21.40
CA VAL A 28 2.78 27.25 -20.58
C VAL A 28 4.02 26.49 -20.12
N GLY A 29 5.00 26.27 -21.00
CA GLY A 29 6.26 25.60 -20.65
C GLY A 29 7.08 26.41 -19.65
N GLU A 30 7.14 27.73 -19.79
CA GLU A 30 7.76 28.62 -18.80
C GLU A 30 7.03 28.60 -17.45
N LEU A 31 5.70 28.60 -17.45
CA LEU A 31 4.89 28.57 -16.23
C LEU A 31 5.06 27.25 -15.48
N GLN A 32 5.08 26.13 -16.21
CA GLN A 32 5.38 24.81 -15.65
C GLN A 32 6.80 24.80 -15.09
N ASN A 33 7.80 25.22 -15.87
CA ASN A 33 9.20 25.25 -15.44
C ASN A 33 9.47 26.15 -14.21
N ARG A 34 8.65 27.19 -13.99
CA ARG A 34 8.72 28.08 -12.82
C ARG A 34 7.76 27.70 -11.68
N SER A 35 6.92 26.68 -11.85
CA SER A 35 5.96 26.33 -10.80
C SER A 35 6.71 25.87 -9.54
N ARG A 36 6.26 26.34 -8.37
CA ARG A 36 6.86 25.99 -7.07
C ARG A 36 6.95 24.47 -6.86
N HIS A 37 5.95 23.74 -7.34
CA HIS A 37 5.90 22.29 -7.27
C HIS A 37 6.98 21.62 -8.13
N LEU A 38 7.13 22.02 -9.40
CA LEU A 38 8.18 21.46 -10.27
C LEU A 38 9.60 21.83 -9.79
N LEU A 39 9.76 23.01 -9.19
CA LEU A 39 11.04 23.40 -8.55
C LEU A 39 11.33 22.54 -7.30
N ALA A 40 10.32 22.21 -6.49
CA ALA A 40 10.49 21.34 -5.33
C ALA A 40 10.87 19.91 -5.75
N ILE A 41 10.25 19.38 -6.81
CA ILE A 41 10.61 18.07 -7.38
C ILE A 41 12.07 18.06 -7.84
N LYS A 42 12.49 19.08 -8.62
CA LYS A 42 13.89 19.19 -9.07
C LYS A 42 14.85 19.28 -7.89
N ALA A 43 14.52 20.09 -6.89
CA ALA A 43 15.34 20.22 -5.68
C ALA A 43 15.45 18.89 -4.93
N ASP A 44 14.37 18.11 -4.81
CA ASP A 44 14.42 16.78 -4.19
C ASP A 44 15.25 15.79 -5.00
N VAL A 45 15.11 15.79 -6.33
CA VAL A 45 15.94 14.94 -7.23
C VAL A 45 17.43 15.26 -7.05
N GLU A 46 17.79 16.53 -6.92
CA GLU A 46 19.20 16.95 -6.74
C GLU A 46 19.72 16.69 -5.31
N THR A 47 18.91 16.98 -4.28
CA THR A 47 19.38 16.98 -2.88
C THR A 47 19.19 15.66 -2.15
N LYS A 48 18.25 14.81 -2.59
CA LYS A 48 17.91 13.54 -1.93
C LYS A 48 18.32 12.31 -2.76
N ALA A 49 19.15 12.49 -3.78
CA ALA A 49 19.64 11.39 -4.61
C ALA A 49 20.31 10.28 -3.77
N GLU A 50 21.20 10.64 -2.84
CA GLU A 50 21.88 9.68 -1.97
C GLU A 50 20.89 8.87 -1.12
N LEU A 51 19.89 9.55 -0.55
CA LEU A 51 18.83 8.90 0.21
C LEU A 51 18.09 7.89 -0.66
N ILE A 52 17.68 8.28 -1.88
CA ILE A 52 16.90 7.41 -2.77
C ILE A 52 17.73 6.22 -3.25
N GLU A 53 19.01 6.41 -3.59
CA GLU A 53 19.91 5.31 -3.95
C GLU A 53 20.09 4.30 -2.78
N ASP A 54 20.18 4.79 -1.55
CA ASP A 54 20.20 3.94 -0.35
C ASP A 54 18.87 3.18 -0.17
N LEU A 55 17.72 3.82 -0.42
CA LEU A 55 16.42 3.15 -0.42
C LEU A 55 16.36 2.03 -1.47
N ILE A 56 16.78 2.32 -2.70
CA ILE A 56 16.82 1.36 -3.81
C ILE A 56 17.68 0.16 -3.43
N LYS A 57 18.87 0.40 -2.90
CA LYS A 57 19.76 -0.66 -2.44
C LYS A 57 19.10 -1.50 -1.35
N LYS A 58 18.51 -0.86 -0.34
CA LYS A 58 17.80 -1.56 0.75
C LYS A 58 16.63 -2.40 0.24
N ILE A 59 15.82 -1.91 -0.70
CA ILE A 59 14.73 -2.69 -1.28
C ILE A 59 15.28 -3.95 -1.97
N HIS A 60 16.40 -3.87 -2.69
CA HIS A 60 17.00 -5.04 -3.33
C HIS A 60 17.59 -6.03 -2.33
N THR A 61 18.35 -5.56 -1.34
CA THR A 61 19.13 -6.42 -0.45
C THR A 61 18.35 -6.97 0.74
N SER A 62 17.23 -6.34 1.10
CA SER A 62 16.44 -6.78 2.26
C SER A 62 15.85 -8.17 2.03
N THR A 63 16.00 -9.01 3.05
CA THR A 63 15.41 -10.35 3.14
C THR A 63 14.54 -10.39 4.37
N TYR A 64 13.37 -11.01 4.26
CA TYR A 64 12.38 -11.04 5.34
C TYR A 64 12.14 -12.48 5.76
N THR A 65 12.18 -12.74 7.06
CA THR A 65 11.83 -14.06 7.60
C THR A 65 10.33 -14.24 7.73
N ASP A 66 9.61 -13.16 8.04
CA ASP A 66 8.16 -13.15 8.17
C ASP A 66 7.57 -11.82 7.68
N VAL A 67 6.24 -11.80 7.59
CA VAL A 67 5.50 -10.61 7.12
C VAL A 67 5.56 -9.43 8.08
N GLU A 68 5.85 -9.62 9.37
CA GLU A 68 5.97 -8.52 10.33
C GLU A 68 7.22 -7.68 10.04
N GLN A 69 8.30 -8.33 9.61
CA GLN A 69 9.48 -7.62 9.11
C GLN A 69 9.16 -6.82 7.84
N VAL A 70 8.29 -7.34 6.98
CA VAL A 70 7.79 -6.59 5.81
C VAL A 70 6.99 -5.37 6.25
N LEU A 71 6.09 -5.50 7.23
CA LEU A 71 5.34 -4.35 7.79
C LEU A 71 6.28 -3.27 8.30
N THR A 72 7.25 -3.67 9.13
CA THR A 72 8.22 -2.76 9.75
C THR A 72 9.06 -2.04 8.68
N PHE A 73 9.47 -2.78 7.64
CA PHE A 73 10.22 -2.21 6.53
C PHE A 73 9.39 -1.24 5.71
N VAL A 74 8.14 -1.58 5.38
CA VAL A 74 7.22 -0.71 4.63
C VAL A 74 6.93 0.57 5.41
N ASP A 75 6.69 0.47 6.72
CA ASP A 75 6.46 1.66 7.56
C ASP A 75 7.68 2.60 7.57
N TRP A 76 8.88 2.04 7.69
CA TRP A 76 10.12 2.81 7.57
C TRP A 76 10.27 3.41 6.16
N LEU A 77 10.01 2.63 5.12
CA LEU A 77 10.14 3.06 3.72
C LEU A 77 9.21 4.23 3.42
N ASP A 78 7.93 4.10 3.78
CA ASP A 78 6.92 5.13 3.57
C ASP A 78 7.24 6.39 4.39
N GLN A 79 7.82 6.25 5.58
CA GLN A 79 8.33 7.39 6.34
C GLN A 79 9.47 8.11 5.61
N GLN A 80 10.43 7.39 5.01
CA GLN A 80 11.50 8.03 4.23
C GLN A 80 10.93 8.75 2.99
N LEU A 81 10.00 8.12 2.28
CA LEU A 81 9.42 8.66 1.05
C LEU A 81 8.45 9.82 1.30
N SER A 82 7.84 9.89 2.48
CA SER A 82 7.02 11.04 2.91
C SER A 82 7.79 12.36 3.00
N THR A 83 9.13 12.31 2.99
CA THR A 83 9.97 13.51 2.95
C THR A 83 10.04 14.14 1.56
N LEU A 84 9.64 13.42 0.51
CA LEU A 84 9.62 13.91 -0.87
C LEU A 84 8.39 14.80 -1.10
N SER A 85 8.56 15.84 -1.91
CA SER A 85 7.49 16.76 -2.31
C SER A 85 6.44 16.09 -3.21
N ASP A 86 6.89 15.17 -4.07
CA ASP A 86 6.05 14.27 -4.86
C ASP A 86 6.83 12.97 -5.07
N GLU A 87 6.45 11.91 -4.35
CA GLU A 87 7.10 10.60 -4.44
C GLU A 87 7.18 10.11 -5.89
N THR A 88 6.05 10.13 -6.61
CA THR A 88 5.98 9.54 -7.95
C THR A 88 6.78 10.33 -8.98
N ALA A 89 6.78 11.66 -8.89
CA ALA A 89 7.52 12.50 -9.82
C ALA A 89 9.02 12.42 -9.56
N VAL A 90 9.44 12.43 -8.29
CA VAL A 90 10.85 12.34 -7.92
C VAL A 90 11.42 10.97 -8.26
N LEU A 91 10.74 9.88 -7.90
CA LEU A 91 11.25 8.52 -8.10
C LEU A 91 11.41 8.13 -9.59
N LYS A 92 10.68 8.77 -10.51
CA LYS A 92 10.84 8.58 -11.97
C LYS A 92 12.23 8.96 -12.50
N HIS A 93 12.98 9.77 -11.76
CA HIS A 93 14.34 10.15 -12.12
C HIS A 93 15.40 9.13 -11.69
N PHE A 94 15.00 8.07 -10.99
CA PHE A 94 15.88 7.03 -10.46
C PHE A 94 15.47 5.64 -10.98
N ASN A 95 16.38 4.66 -10.85
CA ASN A 95 16.07 3.26 -11.16
C ASN A 95 15.29 2.61 -10.01
N TRP A 96 14.13 3.19 -9.69
CA TRP A 96 13.29 2.73 -8.60
C TRP A 96 12.77 1.30 -8.85
N PRO A 97 12.95 0.35 -7.91
CA PRO A 97 12.44 -1.01 -8.04
C PRO A 97 10.93 -1.08 -7.78
N GLU A 98 10.15 -0.40 -8.62
CA GLU A 98 8.70 -0.22 -8.52
C GLU A 98 7.98 -1.55 -8.27
N ARG A 99 8.27 -2.56 -9.08
CA ARG A 99 7.70 -3.91 -8.94
C ARG A 99 7.88 -4.51 -7.53
N LYS A 100 9.07 -4.35 -6.92
CA LYS A 100 9.35 -4.91 -5.59
C LYS A 100 8.77 -4.04 -4.48
N ALA A 101 8.90 -2.72 -4.60
CA ALA A 101 8.35 -1.76 -3.64
C ALA A 101 6.83 -1.89 -3.53
N ASP A 102 6.13 -1.97 -4.65
CA ASP A 102 4.67 -2.09 -4.70
C ASP A 102 4.21 -3.43 -4.15
N ALA A 103 4.89 -4.52 -4.50
CA ALA A 103 4.57 -5.84 -3.94
C ALA A 103 4.76 -5.89 -2.41
N LEU A 104 5.79 -5.22 -1.86
CA LEU A 104 5.98 -5.11 -0.42
C LEU A 104 4.83 -4.35 0.25
N ARG A 105 4.43 -3.21 -0.33
CA ARG A 105 3.32 -2.39 0.17
C ARG A 105 1.98 -3.11 0.07
N GLU A 106 1.73 -3.80 -1.04
CA GLU A 106 0.54 -4.62 -1.23
C GLU A 106 0.47 -5.76 -0.21
N ALA A 107 1.56 -6.51 -0.04
CA ALA A 107 1.63 -7.58 0.97
C ALA A 107 1.39 -7.05 2.39
N ALA A 108 1.98 -5.91 2.73
CA ALA A 108 1.78 -5.27 4.03
C ALA A 108 0.32 -4.83 4.24
N SER A 109 -0.29 -4.22 3.22
CA SER A 109 -1.69 -3.78 3.24
C SER A 109 -2.66 -4.95 3.41
N GLU A 110 -2.49 -6.02 2.63
CA GLU A 110 -3.37 -7.20 2.69
C GLU A 110 -3.23 -7.93 4.03
N TYR A 111 -2.01 -8.05 4.56
CA TYR A 111 -1.82 -8.62 5.89
C TYR A 111 -2.43 -7.78 7.01
N ARG A 112 -2.30 -6.44 6.95
CA ARG A 112 -2.98 -5.53 7.90
C ARG A 112 -4.50 -5.65 7.82
N HIS A 113 -5.06 -5.79 6.61
CA HIS A 113 -6.49 -6.01 6.43
C HIS A 113 -6.97 -7.26 7.17
N LEU A 114 -6.23 -8.37 7.05
CA LEU A 114 -6.52 -9.61 7.77
C LEU A 114 -6.40 -9.46 9.29
N LYS A 115 -5.35 -8.79 9.78
CA LYS A 115 -5.18 -8.50 11.21
C LYS A 115 -6.32 -7.66 11.78
N CYS A 116 -6.73 -6.60 11.08
CA CYS A 116 -7.85 -5.77 11.50
C CYS A 116 -9.15 -6.58 11.59
N LEU A 117 -9.42 -7.45 10.61
CA LEU A 117 -10.59 -8.34 10.65
C LEU A 117 -10.54 -9.31 11.84
N LEU A 118 -9.37 -9.88 12.14
CA LEU A 118 -9.20 -10.78 13.28
C LEU A 118 -9.41 -10.07 14.63
N ALA A 119 -8.96 -8.81 14.75
CA ALA A 119 -9.22 -7.97 15.91
C ALA A 119 -10.71 -7.68 16.09
N ASP A 120 -11.43 -7.38 15.00
CA ASP A 120 -12.87 -7.16 15.02
C ASP A 120 -13.64 -8.42 15.46
N ILE A 121 -13.23 -9.60 14.99
CA ILE A 121 -13.83 -10.88 15.42
C ILE A 121 -13.51 -11.16 16.89
N SER A 122 -12.31 -10.84 17.36
CA SER A 122 -11.91 -11.06 18.74
C SER A 122 -12.66 -10.15 19.72
N SER A 123 -12.88 -8.89 19.35
CA SER A 123 -13.61 -7.91 20.19
C SER A 123 -15.08 -8.27 20.37
N LEU A 124 -15.70 -8.99 19.43
CA LEU A 124 -17.06 -9.50 19.58
C LEU A 124 -17.21 -10.41 20.80
N ASN A 125 -16.18 -11.20 21.12
CA ASN A 125 -16.18 -12.12 22.26
C ASN A 125 -15.83 -11.43 23.58
N ASP A 126 -15.29 -10.21 23.54
CA ASP A 126 -14.81 -9.43 24.69
C ASP A 126 -15.78 -8.30 25.09
N ASP A 127 -16.92 -8.18 24.39
CA ASP A 127 -18.02 -7.25 24.71
C ASP A 127 -18.70 -7.71 26.02
N GLY A 128 -17.99 -7.48 27.13
CA GLY A 128 -18.28 -7.99 28.46
C GLY A 128 -19.66 -7.59 28.95
N GLY A 129 -20.59 -8.56 28.94
CA GLY A 129 -21.73 -8.64 29.84
C GLY A 129 -22.80 -7.55 29.76
N SER A 130 -22.67 -6.54 28.88
CA SER A 130 -23.73 -5.55 28.71
C SER A 130 -24.82 -6.11 27.77
N PRO A 131 -26.11 -6.10 28.18
CA PRO A 131 -27.17 -6.71 27.40
C PRO A 131 -27.51 -5.80 26.22
N SER A 132 -26.78 -5.96 25.11
CA SER A 132 -27.23 -5.39 23.84
C SER A 132 -28.45 -6.17 23.32
N PRO A 133 -29.42 -5.50 22.65
CA PRO A 133 -30.58 -6.19 22.09
C PRO A 133 -30.14 -7.32 21.14
N CYS A 134 -30.81 -8.47 21.18
CA CYS A 134 -30.47 -9.62 20.34
C CYS A 134 -30.33 -9.24 18.84
N ASP A 135 -31.20 -8.37 18.33
CA ASP A 135 -31.14 -7.87 16.95
C ASP A 135 -29.86 -7.07 16.64
N ALA A 136 -29.28 -6.39 17.63
CA ALA A 136 -28.02 -5.68 17.47
C ALA A 136 -26.84 -6.67 17.41
N ILE A 137 -26.87 -7.73 18.22
CA ILE A 137 -25.86 -8.80 18.19
C ILE A 137 -25.93 -9.56 16.86
N LEU A 138 -27.13 -9.94 16.42
CA LEU A 138 -27.34 -10.64 15.15
C LEU A 138 -26.85 -9.81 13.97
N ARG A 139 -27.13 -8.50 13.94
CA ARG A 139 -26.60 -7.60 12.90
C ARG A 139 -25.08 -7.51 12.93
N LYS A 140 -24.46 -7.44 14.12
CA LYS A 140 -22.99 -7.46 14.27
C LYS A 140 -22.40 -8.76 13.71
N ILE A 141 -22.96 -9.92 14.09
CA ILE A 141 -22.51 -11.24 13.63
C ILE A 141 -22.64 -11.35 12.10
N SER A 142 -23.82 -11.02 11.54
CA SER A 142 -24.04 -11.09 10.09
C SER A 142 -23.07 -10.18 9.32
N GLY A 143 -22.80 -8.97 9.84
CA GLY A 143 -21.83 -8.05 9.23
C GLY A 143 -20.40 -8.59 9.27
N LEU A 144 -20.00 -9.26 10.35
CA LEU A 144 -18.68 -9.90 10.45
C LEU A 144 -18.55 -11.11 9.52
N LEU A 145 -19.60 -11.93 9.39
CA LEU A 145 -19.62 -13.06 8.47
C LEU A 145 -19.46 -12.61 7.01
N ASP A 146 -20.21 -11.59 6.57
CA ASP A 146 -20.08 -11.02 5.22
C ASP A 146 -18.66 -10.49 4.96
N ARG A 147 -18.07 -9.78 5.93
CA ARG A 147 -16.68 -9.29 5.82
C ARG A 147 -15.66 -10.43 5.77
N LEU A 148 -15.86 -11.49 6.54
CA LEU A 148 -15.00 -12.67 6.54
C LEU A 148 -15.07 -13.40 5.20
N GLU A 149 -16.26 -13.60 4.65
CA GLU A 149 -16.45 -14.23 3.34
C GLU A 149 -15.75 -13.44 2.23
N LYS A 150 -15.92 -12.11 2.23
CA LYS A 150 -15.22 -11.20 1.29
C LYS A 150 -13.71 -11.29 1.46
N SER A 151 -13.21 -11.27 2.69
CA SER A 151 -11.78 -11.35 2.97
C SER A 151 -11.19 -12.69 2.56
N MET A 152 -11.89 -13.80 2.78
CA MET A 152 -11.45 -15.13 2.37
C MET A 152 -11.40 -15.24 0.84
N SER A 153 -12.43 -14.74 0.16
CA SER A 153 -12.46 -14.68 -1.31
C SER A 153 -11.29 -13.86 -1.87
N ARG A 154 -11.00 -12.71 -1.26
CA ARG A 154 -9.83 -11.88 -1.60
C ARG A 154 -8.52 -12.64 -1.38
N LEU A 155 -8.35 -13.33 -0.26
CA LEU A 155 -7.15 -14.10 0.04
C LEU A 155 -6.92 -15.25 -0.94
N VAL A 156 -7.98 -15.97 -1.32
CA VAL A 156 -7.91 -17.04 -2.33
C VAL A 156 -7.46 -16.48 -3.69
N ASN A 157 -8.02 -15.34 -4.09
CA ASN A 157 -7.62 -14.65 -5.32
C ASN A 157 -6.17 -14.18 -5.25
N LEU A 158 -5.75 -13.55 -4.15
CA LEU A 158 -4.39 -13.07 -3.91
C LEU A 158 -3.37 -14.22 -3.95
N ARG A 159 -3.71 -15.37 -3.37
CA ARG A 159 -2.90 -16.58 -3.43
C ARG A 159 -2.70 -17.08 -4.86
N SER A 160 -3.72 -16.91 -5.70
CA SER A 160 -3.69 -17.35 -7.09
C SER A 160 -2.94 -16.37 -8.00
N SER A 161 -3.10 -15.06 -7.77
CA SER A 161 -2.55 -14.02 -8.65
C SER A 161 -1.19 -13.48 -8.22
N ALA A 162 -0.99 -13.20 -6.92
CA ALA A 162 0.15 -12.44 -6.41
C ALA A 162 1.23 -13.31 -5.76
N MET A 163 0.85 -14.44 -5.16
CA MET A 163 1.79 -15.33 -4.44
C MET A 163 3.02 -15.76 -5.28
N PRO A 164 2.90 -16.09 -6.58
CA PRO A 164 4.08 -16.42 -7.40
C PRO A 164 5.07 -15.25 -7.50
N SER A 165 4.55 -14.03 -7.71
CA SER A 165 5.36 -12.81 -7.79
C SER A 165 6.01 -12.50 -6.45
N TYR A 166 5.29 -12.66 -5.33
CA TYR A 166 5.85 -12.47 -3.99
C TYR A 166 7.02 -13.42 -3.72
N LYS A 167 6.89 -14.70 -4.10
CA LYS A 167 7.98 -15.68 -3.98
C LYS A 167 9.21 -15.29 -4.81
N GLU A 168 9.01 -14.87 -6.06
CA GLU A 168 10.08 -14.37 -6.93
C GLU A 168 10.81 -13.17 -6.30
N LEU A 169 10.06 -12.28 -5.67
CA LEU A 169 10.55 -11.07 -5.00
C LEU A 169 11.08 -11.32 -3.58
N ARG A 170 11.11 -12.58 -3.12
CA ARG A 170 11.51 -12.99 -1.76
C ARG A 170 10.69 -12.32 -0.64
N ILE A 171 9.40 -12.11 -0.91
CA ILE A 171 8.41 -11.65 0.07
C ILE A 171 7.79 -12.89 0.72
N PRO A 172 7.76 -12.99 2.06
CA PRO A 172 7.16 -14.11 2.77
C PRO A 172 5.69 -14.30 2.38
N THR A 173 5.30 -15.54 2.10
CA THR A 173 3.92 -15.91 1.72
C THR A 173 3.25 -16.84 2.72
N ASP A 174 3.94 -17.25 3.80
CA ASP A 174 3.42 -18.21 4.77
C ASP A 174 2.15 -17.72 5.46
N TRP A 175 2.03 -16.41 5.70
CA TRP A 175 0.83 -15.77 6.26
C TRP A 175 -0.40 -15.91 5.36
N MET A 176 -0.21 -16.18 4.06
CA MET A 176 -1.30 -16.40 3.11
C MET A 176 -1.84 -17.82 3.16
N LEU A 177 -1.19 -18.74 3.89
CA LEU A 177 -1.67 -20.11 4.07
C LEU A 177 -2.67 -20.17 5.23
N ASP A 178 -3.54 -21.17 5.22
CA ASP A 178 -4.62 -21.27 6.20
C ASP A 178 -4.10 -21.42 7.66
N SER A 179 -2.88 -21.96 7.82
CA SER A 179 -2.16 -22.05 9.09
C SER A 179 -1.37 -20.80 9.46
N GLY A 180 -1.14 -19.86 8.53
CA GLY A 180 -0.15 -18.79 8.66
C GLY A 180 -0.51 -17.69 9.66
N ILE A 181 -1.76 -17.22 9.64
CA ILE A 181 -2.21 -16.15 10.54
C ILE A 181 -2.67 -16.71 11.90
N ALA A 182 -3.31 -17.87 11.91
CA ALA A 182 -3.86 -18.49 13.11
C ALA A 182 -2.78 -19.10 14.03
N SER A 183 -1.65 -19.57 13.48
CA SER A 183 -0.60 -20.21 14.28
C SER A 183 0.24 -19.21 15.08
N LYS A 184 0.32 -17.95 14.65
CA LYS A 184 1.19 -16.96 15.31
C LYS A 184 0.52 -16.32 16.53
N ASP A 185 -0.78 -16.03 16.43
CA ASP A 185 -1.56 -15.49 17.56
C ASP A 185 -1.89 -16.54 18.64
N ALA A 186 -1.91 -17.83 18.28
CA ALA A 186 -2.06 -18.92 19.24
C ALA A 186 -0.83 -19.09 20.16
N VAL A 187 0.38 -18.78 19.68
CA VAL A 187 1.62 -18.93 20.46
C VAL A 187 1.77 -17.84 21.53
N THR A 188 1.18 -16.66 21.33
CA THR A 188 1.22 -15.54 22.31
C THR A 188 0.17 -15.67 23.41
N ARG A 189 -0.82 -16.56 23.27
CA ARG A 189 -1.73 -16.98 24.35
C ARG A 189 -1.16 -18.23 25.02
N GLY A 190 -0.20 -18.02 25.92
CA GLY A 190 0.40 -19.11 26.70
C GLY A 190 -0.66 -19.95 27.42
N PRO A 191 -0.45 -21.28 27.55
CA PRO A 191 -1.37 -22.14 28.28
C PRO A 191 -1.44 -21.68 29.73
N GLY A 192 -2.67 -21.48 30.20
CA GLY A 192 -2.98 -21.12 31.58
C GLY A 192 -2.17 -21.96 32.55
N ARG A 193 -1.31 -21.28 33.30
CA ARG A 193 -0.51 -21.79 34.41
C ARG A 193 -1.46 -22.47 35.40
N LEU A 194 -1.52 -23.80 35.39
CA LEU A 194 -2.07 -24.61 36.49
C LEU A 194 -1.17 -24.37 37.70
N VAL A 195 -1.59 -23.45 38.58
CA VAL A 195 -0.90 -23.23 39.85
C VAL A 195 -1.29 -24.37 40.78
N ALA A 196 -0.31 -25.25 41.03
CA ALA A 196 -0.34 -26.20 42.14
C ALA A 196 -0.44 -25.42 43.46
N GLY A 197 -1.54 -25.60 44.19
CA GLY A 197 -1.72 -25.12 45.57
C GLY A 197 -1.70 -26.32 46.52
N LEU A 198 -0.51 -26.64 47.02
CA LEU A 198 -0.27 -27.63 48.06
C LEU A 198 -0.22 -26.92 49.44
N HIS A 199 -0.85 -27.55 50.44
CA HIS A 199 -0.74 -27.37 51.90
C HIS A 199 -1.72 -26.44 52.64
N GLY A 200 -2.49 -27.05 53.56
CA GLY A 200 -2.64 -26.48 54.90
C GLY A 200 -3.87 -26.90 55.73
N ARG A 201 -3.69 -27.93 56.59
CA ARG A 201 -4.36 -28.16 57.91
C ARG A 201 -5.85 -28.57 57.83
N THR A 202 -6.28 -29.62 58.55
CA THR A 202 -6.46 -29.58 60.01
C THR A 202 -6.60 -31.01 60.56
N ALA A 203 -5.75 -31.35 61.53
CA ALA A 203 -6.00 -32.44 62.46
C ALA A 203 -6.64 -31.84 63.72
N ALA A 204 -7.81 -32.34 64.15
CA ALA A 204 -8.21 -32.48 65.56
C ALA A 204 -9.68 -32.94 65.71
N ARG A 205 -9.88 -33.81 66.73
CA ARG A 205 -11.12 -34.27 67.39
C ARG A 205 -11.85 -35.42 66.68
N ARG A 206 -12.19 -36.52 67.33
CA ARG A 206 -12.24 -36.85 68.77
C ARG A 206 -12.20 -38.37 68.94
#